data_AF-Q9FJS7-F1
#
_entry.id   AF-Q9FJS7-F1
#
_cell.length_a   1.000
_cell.length_b   1.000
_cell.length_c   1.000
_cell.angle_alpha   90.00
_cell.angle_beta   90.00
_cell.angle_gamma   90.00
#
_symmetry.space_group_name_H-M   'P 1'
#
loop_
_entity.id
_entity.type
_entity.pdbx_description
1 polymer ?
#
loop_
_entity_poly.entity_id
_entity_poly.type
_entity_poly.pdbx_seq_one_letter_code
_entity_poly.pdbx_strand_id
1 'polypeptide(L)'
;MSASKITKSNPRKYLKIVKNKLQNKREIYVRFLQVMTAYSAQRIDPSGVKSVVKELFKEDQEPISGFNTFLPKGFEIKPECDQNGFKIKLECEQTPPKKYVDIEYSEALDFVRKVKDDDRIYKSFVTIMDMYKKKNKSLDEVCREVYMCVYLLQY
;
A
#
# COMPACT_ATOMS: atom_id res chain seq x y z
N MET A 1 -14.81 2.61 30.18
CA MET A 1 -14.72 1.17 29.83
C MET A 1 -13.60 0.99 28.81
N SER A 2 -12.80 -0.04 29.02
CA SER A 2 -11.41 -0.16 28.56
C SER A 2 -11.32 -0.71 27.12
N ALA A 3 -11.00 0.14 26.15
CA ALA A 3 -10.63 -0.32 24.81
C ALA A 3 -9.18 -0.81 24.82
N SER A 4 -9.05 -2.13 24.75
CA SER A 4 -7.84 -2.92 24.90
C SER A 4 -6.61 -2.36 24.19
N LYS A 5 -5.53 -2.25 24.98
CA LYS A 5 -4.12 -2.14 24.59
C LYS A 5 -3.78 -3.19 23.52
N ILE A 6 -3.93 -2.86 22.24
CA ILE A 6 -3.42 -3.71 21.15
C ILE A 6 -2.05 -3.19 20.73
N THR A 7 -1.09 -4.11 20.79
CA THR A 7 0.34 -4.00 20.54
C THR A 7 0.65 -3.38 19.17
N LYS A 8 0.72 -2.05 19.10
CA LYS A 8 0.96 -1.27 17.86
C LYS A 8 2.36 -1.43 17.25
N SER A 9 3.30 -2.05 17.97
CA SER A 9 4.69 -2.26 17.51
C SER A 9 4.88 -3.32 16.42
N ASN A 10 3.89 -4.19 16.13
CA ASN A 10 4.02 -5.21 15.09
C ASN A 10 3.45 -4.71 13.74
N PRO A 11 4.27 -4.51 12.70
CA PRO A 11 3.82 -4.02 11.39
C PRO A 11 2.69 -4.84 10.77
N ARG A 12 2.71 -6.17 10.95
CA ARG A 12 1.67 -7.06 10.42
C ARG A 12 0.33 -6.84 11.11
N LYS A 13 0.33 -6.61 12.42
CA LYS A 13 -0.90 -6.29 13.17
C LYS A 13 -1.45 -4.93 12.74
N TYR A 14 -0.57 -3.94 12.55
CA TYR A 14 -0.97 -2.62 12.05
C TYR A 14 -1.63 -2.71 10.67
N LEU A 15 -1.01 -3.42 9.71
CA LEU A 15 -1.59 -3.62 8.38
C LEU A 15 -2.94 -4.34 8.43
N LYS A 16 -3.11 -5.31 9.34
CA LYS A 16 -4.40 -5.99 9.54
C LYS A 16 -5.48 -5.03 10.04
N ILE A 17 -5.14 -4.13 10.98
CA ILE A 17 -6.05 -3.08 11.47
C ILE A 17 -6.45 -2.15 10.33
N VAL A 18 -5.47 -1.63 9.57
CA VAL A 18 -5.71 -0.74 8.42
C VAL A 18 -6.57 -1.42 7.36
N LYS A 19 -6.26 -2.68 7.00
CA LYS A 19 -7.04 -3.48 6.03
C LYS A 19 -8.48 -3.67 6.50
N ASN A 20 -8.69 -3.99 7.79
CA ASN A 20 -10.02 -4.17 8.37
C ASN A 20 -10.84 -2.87 8.39
N LYS A 21 -10.21 -1.74 8.77
CA LYS A 21 -10.88 -0.43 8.80
C LYS A 21 -11.22 0.08 7.39
N LEU A 22 -10.41 -0.26 6.41
CA LEU A 22 -10.57 0.18 5.02
C LEU A 22 -11.26 -0.86 4.12
N GLN A 23 -11.90 -1.91 4.68
CA GLN A 23 -12.56 -2.97 3.89
C GLN A 23 -13.54 -2.40 2.84
N ASN A 24 -14.29 -1.36 3.21
CA ASN A 24 -15.26 -0.70 2.32
C ASN A 24 -14.68 0.53 1.60
N LYS A 25 -13.40 0.85 1.84
CA LYS A 25 -12.69 2.04 1.34
C LYS A 25 -11.43 1.61 0.57
N ARG A 26 -11.59 0.75 -0.43
CA ARG A 26 -10.48 0.17 -1.22
C ARG A 26 -9.54 1.24 -1.79
N GLU A 27 -10.09 2.34 -2.29
CA GLU A 27 -9.30 3.46 -2.84
C GLU A 27 -8.36 4.08 -1.80
N ILE A 28 -8.83 4.24 -0.55
CA ILE A 28 -8.02 4.77 0.55
C ILE A 28 -6.93 3.76 0.92
N TYR A 29 -7.22 2.46 0.91
CA TYR A 29 -6.22 1.42 1.17
C TYR A 29 -5.13 1.38 0.09
N VAL A 30 -5.53 1.46 -1.19
CA VAL A 30 -4.59 1.55 -2.31
C VAL A 30 -3.71 2.80 -2.20
N ARG A 31 -4.31 3.95 -1.88
CA ARG A 31 -3.55 5.20 -1.71
C ARG A 31 -2.59 5.15 -0.52
N PHE A 32 -2.99 4.53 0.59
CA PHE A 32 -2.10 4.27 1.72
C PHE A 32 -0.88 3.45 1.30
N LEU A 33 -1.09 2.36 0.55
CA LEU A 33 -0.01 1.51 0.07
C LEU A 33 0.90 2.25 -0.93
N GLN A 34 0.34 3.02 -1.86
CA GLN A 34 1.12 3.83 -2.81
C GLN A 34 2.08 4.80 -2.09
N VAL A 35 1.61 5.44 -1.02
CA VAL A 35 2.41 6.36 -0.21
C VAL A 35 3.54 5.62 0.51
N MET A 36 3.23 4.47 1.12
CA MET A 36 4.24 3.65 1.78
C MET A 36 5.29 3.12 0.79
N THR A 37 4.88 2.70 -0.41
CA THR A 37 5.79 2.27 -1.48
C THR A 37 6.66 3.43 -1.97
N ALA A 38 6.07 4.62 -2.19
CA ALA A 38 6.83 5.81 -2.57
C ALA A 38 7.87 6.18 -1.51
N TYR A 39 7.53 6.00 -0.22
CA TYR A 39 8.46 6.25 0.90
C TYR A 39 9.62 5.26 0.90
N SER A 40 9.34 3.96 0.74
CA SER A 40 10.38 2.94 0.59
C SER A 40 11.26 3.18 -0.64
N ALA A 41 10.73 3.76 -1.70
CA ALA A 41 11.47 4.14 -2.91
C ALA A 41 12.18 5.50 -2.80
N GLN A 42 12.18 6.15 -1.64
CA GLN A 42 12.75 7.49 -1.39
C GLN A 42 12.17 8.60 -2.32
N ARG A 43 10.94 8.41 -2.82
CA ARG A 43 10.24 9.38 -3.69
C ARG A 43 9.44 10.42 -2.91
N ILE A 44 9.12 10.11 -1.65
CA ILE A 44 8.42 10.99 -0.73
C ILE A 44 9.21 11.00 0.58
N ASP A 45 9.28 12.17 1.21
CA ASP A 45 9.96 12.35 2.49
C ASP A 45 9.04 11.94 3.66
N PRO A 46 9.57 11.78 4.88
CA PRO A 46 8.75 11.48 6.06
C PRO A 46 7.59 12.47 6.27
N SER A 47 7.78 13.75 5.91
CA SER A 47 6.74 14.79 6.02
C SER A 47 5.59 14.53 5.05
N GLY A 48 5.88 14.16 3.81
CA GLY A 48 4.87 13.83 2.82
C GLY A 48 4.06 12.58 3.21
N VAL A 49 4.72 11.54 3.75
CA VAL A 49 4.00 10.36 4.29
C VAL A 49 3.06 10.77 5.40
N LYS A 50 3.54 11.56 6.35
CA LYS A 50 2.76 12.08 7.48
C LYS A 50 1.52 12.84 7.01
N SER A 51 1.66 13.74 6.05
CA SER A 51 0.55 14.51 5.49
C SER A 51 -0.51 13.61 4.86
N VAL A 52 -0.10 12.62 4.07
CA VAL A 52 -1.06 11.73 3.40
C VAL A 52 -1.72 10.76 4.37
N VAL A 53 -0.98 10.20 5.33
CA VAL A 53 -1.58 9.35 6.38
C VAL A 53 -2.60 10.15 7.20
N LYS A 54 -2.31 11.41 7.53
CA LYS A 54 -3.27 12.30 8.21
C LYS A 54 -4.54 12.52 7.36
N GLU A 55 -4.39 12.74 6.06
CA GLU A 55 -5.53 12.93 5.15
C GLU A 55 -6.39 11.66 5.00
N LEU A 56 -5.74 10.50 4.81
CA LEU A 56 -6.41 9.22 4.60
C LEU A 56 -7.23 8.76 5.82
N PHE A 57 -6.76 9.09 7.02
CA PHE A 57 -7.34 8.65 8.29
C PHE A 57 -7.93 9.81 9.11
N LYS A 58 -8.26 10.93 8.47
CA LYS A 58 -8.85 12.10 9.16
C LYS A 58 -10.11 11.76 9.98
N GLU A 59 -10.90 10.78 9.51
CA GLU A 59 -12.13 10.33 10.16
C GLU A 59 -11.93 9.23 11.21
N ASP A 60 -10.78 8.55 11.23
CA ASP A 60 -10.47 7.47 12.20
C ASP A 60 -9.04 7.62 12.70
N GLN A 61 -8.89 8.00 13.97
CA GLN A 61 -7.59 8.23 14.59
C GLN A 61 -6.87 6.93 15.01
N GLU A 62 -7.54 5.78 14.99
CA GLU A 62 -6.94 4.51 15.42
C GLU A 62 -5.76 4.07 14.52
N PRO A 63 -5.87 4.11 13.17
CA PRO A 63 -4.72 3.93 12.28
C PRO A 63 -3.60 4.94 12.51
N ILE A 64 -3.92 6.23 12.70
CA ILE A 64 -2.90 7.26 12.96
C ILE A 64 -2.12 6.94 14.23
N SER A 65 -2.82 6.53 15.28
CA SER A 65 -2.19 6.16 16.54
C SER A 65 -1.34 4.89 16.41
N GLY A 66 -1.74 3.94 15.57
CA GLY A 66 -0.89 2.80 15.18
C GLY A 66 0.39 3.24 14.46
N PHE A 67 0.23 4.10 13.45
CA PHE A 67 1.33 4.64 12.65
C PHE A 67 2.38 5.38 13.50
N ASN A 68 1.92 6.20 14.46
CA ASN A 68 2.79 6.96 15.37
C ASN A 68 3.75 6.08 16.17
N THR A 69 3.42 4.80 16.40
CA THR A 69 4.31 3.89 17.13
C THR A 69 5.51 3.40 16.33
N PHE A 70 5.50 3.59 15.00
CA PHE A 70 6.64 3.36 14.13
C PHE A 70 7.51 4.61 13.94
N LEU A 71 7.07 5.77 14.46
CA LEU A 71 7.79 7.02 14.32
C LEU A 71 8.64 7.31 15.56
N PRO A 72 9.85 7.87 15.40
CA PRO A 72 10.61 8.41 16.53
C PRO A 72 9.80 9.49 17.25
N LYS A 73 10.04 9.63 18.56
CA LYS A 73 9.44 10.73 19.35
C LYS A 73 9.75 12.07 18.69
N GLY A 74 8.72 12.90 18.52
CA GLY A 74 8.80 14.20 17.83
C GLY A 74 8.32 14.18 16.37
N PHE A 75 8.23 13.02 15.72
CA PHE A 75 7.72 12.90 14.34
C PHE A 75 6.22 12.54 14.28
N GLU A 76 5.61 12.23 15.42
CA GLU A 76 4.22 11.81 15.56
C GLU A 76 3.22 12.72 14.83
N ILE A 77 2.23 12.10 14.20
CA ILE A 77 1.09 12.75 13.58
C ILE A 77 0.12 13.17 14.69
N LYS A 78 -0.04 14.49 14.87
CA LYS A 78 -1.02 15.08 15.78
C LYS A 78 -2.23 15.58 14.97
N PRO A 79 -3.45 15.45 15.50
CA PRO A 79 -4.65 15.95 14.83
C PRO A 79 -4.60 17.47 14.57
N GLU A 80 -3.82 18.24 15.35
CA GLU A 80 -3.96 19.70 15.44
C GLU A 80 -2.87 20.55 14.75
N CYS A 81 -1.90 19.97 14.03
CA CYS A 81 -0.88 20.77 13.33
C CYS A 81 -1.04 20.72 11.80
N ASP A 82 -1.21 21.91 11.22
CA ASP A 82 -1.28 22.33 9.82
C ASP A 82 -2.58 22.10 9.02
N GLN A 83 -3.14 23.24 8.61
CA GLN A 83 -4.24 23.46 7.67
C GLN A 83 -3.74 23.56 6.21
N ASN A 84 -2.47 23.27 5.94
CA ASN A 84 -1.96 23.26 4.57
C ASN A 84 -2.30 21.92 3.92
N GLY A 85 -3.46 21.88 3.25
CA GLY A 85 -3.86 20.81 2.35
C GLY A 85 -2.91 20.72 1.16
N PHE A 86 -1.72 20.14 1.37
CA PHE A 86 -0.81 19.82 0.30
C PHE A 86 -1.38 18.62 -0.45
N LYS A 87 -2.12 18.88 -1.53
CA LYS A 87 -2.49 17.88 -2.53
C LYS A 87 -1.18 17.36 -3.13
N ILE A 88 -0.61 16.31 -2.53
CA ILE A 88 0.41 15.51 -3.21
C ILE A 88 -0.31 14.85 -4.36
N LYS A 89 -0.18 15.45 -5.54
CA LYS A 89 -0.46 14.77 -6.79
C LYS A 89 0.60 13.68 -6.87
N LEU A 90 0.26 12.50 -6.37
CA LEU A 90 0.99 11.28 -6.67
C LEU A 90 0.82 11.10 -8.17
N GLU A 91 1.69 11.74 -8.96
CA GLU A 91 1.84 11.44 -10.37
C GLU A 91 2.43 10.04 -10.41
N CYS A 92 1.54 9.05 -10.33
CA CYS A 92 1.79 7.67 -10.68
C CYS A 92 1.76 7.54 -12.21
N GLU A 93 2.50 8.41 -12.86
CA GLU A 93 2.89 8.34 -14.25
C GLU A 93 4.38 8.61 -14.25
N GLN A 94 5.14 7.70 -14.87
CA GLN A 94 6.54 7.83 -15.25
C GLN A 94 7.56 7.11 -14.35
N THR A 95 7.97 5.98 -14.92
CA THR A 95 9.12 5.09 -14.65
C THR A 95 9.00 4.06 -13.52
N PRO A 96 8.84 2.76 -13.87
CA PRO A 96 9.06 1.67 -12.92
C PRO A 96 10.51 1.73 -12.42
N PRO A 97 10.80 1.27 -11.19
CA PRO A 97 12.17 1.17 -10.73
C PRO A 97 12.98 0.34 -11.74
N LYS A 98 14.02 0.93 -12.33
CA LYS A 98 14.89 0.35 -13.37
C LYS A 98 15.79 -0.79 -12.87
N LYS A 99 15.35 -1.56 -11.87
CA LYS A 99 16.03 -2.76 -11.36
C LYS A 99 15.00 -3.86 -11.14
N TYR A 100 14.63 -4.54 -12.21
CA TYR A 100 14.17 -5.93 -12.10
C TYR A 100 15.43 -6.75 -11.78
N VAL A 101 15.76 -6.80 -10.49
CA VAL A 101 16.82 -7.68 -9.96
C VAL A 101 16.37 -9.10 -10.26
N ASP A 102 17.24 -9.89 -10.88
CA ASP A 102 17.01 -11.25 -11.40
C ASP A 102 15.96 -12.05 -10.59
N ILE A 103 14.69 -11.96 -10.99
CA ILE A 103 13.64 -12.82 -10.45
C ILE A 103 13.88 -14.18 -11.11
N GLU A 104 14.34 -15.14 -10.33
CA GLU A 104 14.50 -16.50 -10.85
C GLU A 104 13.16 -17.02 -11.37
N TYR A 105 13.19 -17.73 -12.50
CA TYR A 105 12.00 -18.34 -13.08
C TYR A 105 11.24 -19.23 -12.09
N SER A 106 11.97 -19.85 -11.14
CA SER A 106 11.44 -20.60 -10.00
C SER A 106 10.50 -19.75 -9.12
N GLU A 107 10.93 -18.55 -8.73
CA GLU A 107 10.14 -17.62 -7.91
C GLU A 107 8.88 -17.13 -8.64
N ALA A 108 9.01 -16.85 -9.94
CA ALA A 108 7.88 -16.45 -10.77
C ALA A 108 6.84 -17.58 -10.92
N LEU A 109 7.28 -18.83 -11.07
CA LEU A 109 6.38 -19.98 -11.13
C LEU A 109 5.66 -20.22 -9.80
N ASP A 110 6.37 -20.10 -8.68
CA ASP A 110 5.76 -20.24 -7.35
C ASP A 110 4.74 -19.13 -7.08
N PHE A 111 4.97 -17.91 -7.58
CA PHE A 111 3.95 -16.87 -7.56
C PHE A 111 2.70 -17.27 -8.35
N VAL A 112 2.85 -17.72 -9.59
CA VAL A 112 1.71 -18.13 -10.43
C VAL A 112 0.95 -19.28 -9.79
N ARG A 113 1.64 -20.23 -9.15
CA ARG A 113 1.00 -21.33 -8.38
C ARG A 113 0.15 -20.77 -7.24
N LYS A 114 0.70 -19.89 -6.40
CA LYS A 114 -0.04 -19.28 -5.28
C LYS A 114 -1.24 -18.45 -5.74
N VAL A 115 -1.10 -17.70 -6.84
CA VAL A 115 -2.19 -16.95 -7.45
C VAL A 115 -3.30 -17.90 -7.90
N LYS A 116 -2.94 -19.06 -8.45
CA LYS A 116 -3.89 -20.06 -8.96
C LYS A 116 -4.70 -20.74 -7.84
N ASP A 117 -4.19 -20.75 -6.61
CA ASP A 117 -4.90 -21.33 -5.46
C ASP A 117 -6.10 -20.49 -4.99
N ASP A 118 -6.13 -19.17 -5.27
CA ASP A 118 -7.29 -18.30 -5.01
C ASP A 118 -7.95 -17.86 -6.34
N ASP A 119 -9.12 -18.41 -6.64
CA ASP A 119 -9.88 -18.14 -7.87
C ASP A 119 -10.12 -16.65 -8.13
N ARG A 120 -10.35 -15.85 -7.08
CA ARG A 120 -10.60 -14.40 -7.22
C ARG A 120 -9.32 -13.68 -7.64
N ILE A 121 -8.20 -14.05 -7.02
CA ILE A 121 -6.89 -13.47 -7.34
C ILE A 121 -6.44 -13.93 -8.72
N TYR A 122 -6.67 -15.21 -9.07
CA TYR A 122 -6.38 -15.75 -10.39
C TYR A 122 -7.18 -15.03 -11.48
N LYS A 123 -8.50 -14.84 -11.31
CA LYS A 123 -9.32 -14.06 -12.26
C LYS A 123 -8.83 -12.63 -12.42
N SER A 124 -8.45 -11.98 -11.31
CA SER A 124 -7.84 -10.65 -11.36
C SER A 124 -6.53 -10.67 -12.15
N PHE A 125 -5.63 -11.61 -11.84
CA PHE A 125 -4.35 -11.76 -12.52
C PHE A 125 -4.51 -12.00 -14.03
N VAL A 126 -5.40 -12.90 -14.43
CA VAL A 126 -5.70 -13.17 -15.84
C VAL A 126 -6.27 -11.92 -16.52
N THR A 127 -7.16 -11.18 -15.85
CA THR A 127 -7.71 -9.92 -16.37
C THR A 127 -6.62 -8.88 -16.60
N ILE A 128 -5.68 -8.74 -15.66
CA ILE A 128 -4.53 -7.84 -15.76
C ILE A 128 -3.64 -8.23 -16.95
N MET A 129 -3.33 -9.52 -17.09
CA MET A 129 -2.51 -10.05 -18.19
C MET A 129 -3.20 -9.92 -19.56
N ASP A 130 -4.52 -10.07 -19.62
CA ASP A 130 -5.31 -9.86 -20.85
C ASP A 130 -5.29 -8.39 -21.26
N MET A 131 -5.42 -7.47 -20.29
CA MET A 131 -5.32 -6.03 -20.54
C MET A 131 -3.94 -5.63 -21.09
N TYR A 132 -2.85 -6.25 -20.60
CA TYR A 132 -1.51 -6.06 -21.18
C TYR A 132 -1.44 -6.53 -22.63
N LYS A 133 -1.90 -7.76 -22.91
CA LYS A 133 -1.88 -8.36 -24.26
C LYS A 133 -2.66 -7.54 -25.27
N LYS A 134 -3.79 -6.95 -24.85
CA LYS A 134 -4.64 -6.07 -25.67
C LYS A 134 -4.08 -4.66 -25.84
N LYS A 135 -2.88 -4.36 -25.32
CA LYS A 135 -2.28 -3.01 -25.27
C LYS A 135 -3.17 -1.97 -24.58
N ASN A 136 -4.09 -2.41 -23.72
CA ASN A 136 -4.98 -1.54 -22.95
C ASN A 136 -4.33 -1.02 -21.67
N LYS A 137 -3.22 -1.64 -21.23
CA LYS A 137 -2.42 -1.20 -20.09
C LYS A 137 -0.94 -1.26 -20.42
N SER A 138 -0.21 -0.27 -19.96
CA SER A 138 1.25 -0.25 -20.02
C SER A 138 1.83 -1.35 -19.13
N LEU A 139 3.07 -1.77 -19.42
CA LEU A 139 3.80 -2.71 -18.57
C LEU A 139 3.90 -2.20 -17.13
N ASP A 140 4.03 -0.89 -16.92
CA ASP A 140 4.09 -0.28 -15.58
C ASP A 140 2.80 -0.48 -14.78
N GLU A 141 1.64 -0.27 -15.41
CA GLU A 141 0.33 -0.50 -14.78
C GLU A 141 0.12 -1.98 -14.44
N VAL A 142 0.54 -2.86 -15.35
CA VAL A 142 0.47 -4.31 -15.16
C VAL A 142 1.37 -4.74 -14.01
N CYS A 143 2.61 -4.26 -13.96
CA CYS A 143 3.54 -4.55 -12.87
C CYS A 143 3.03 -4.03 -11.52
N ARG A 144 2.42 -2.83 -11.48
CA ARG A 144 1.75 -2.33 -10.27
C ARG A 144 0.61 -3.25 -9.82
N GLU A 145 -0.27 -3.65 -10.73
CA GLU A 145 -1.42 -4.48 -10.36
C GLU A 145 -1.03 -5.92 -10.00
N VAL A 146 -0.05 -6.50 -10.69
CA VAL A 146 0.53 -7.80 -10.33
C VAL A 146 1.21 -7.73 -8.95
N TYR A 147 1.98 -6.68 -8.67
CA TYR A 147 2.58 -6.46 -7.35
C TYR A 147 1.51 -6.40 -6.25
N MET A 148 0.39 -5.71 -6.49
CA MET A 148 -0.74 -5.71 -5.56
C MET A 148 -1.34 -7.12 -5.36
N CYS A 149 -1.40 -7.95 -6.41
CA CYS A 149 -1.82 -9.35 -6.28
C CYS A 149 -0.84 -10.16 -5.40
N VAL A 150 0.48 -9.98 -5.58
CA VAL A 150 1.52 -10.62 -4.74
C VAL A 150 1.34 -10.23 -3.27
N TYR A 151 1.15 -8.94 -3.00
CA TYR A 151 1.01 -8.44 -1.63
C TYR A 151 -0.27 -8.94 -0.95
N LEU A 152 -1.35 -9.14 -1.70
CA LEU A 152 -2.59 -9.71 -1.17
C LEU A 152 -2.47 -11.22 -0.85
N LEU A 153 -1.57 -11.95 -1.50
CA LEU A 153 -1.31 -13.37 -1.21
C LEU A 153 -0.43 -13.60 0.02
N GLN A 154 0.35 -12.61 0.44
CA GLN A 154 1.25 -12.73 1.59
C GLN A 154 0.58 -12.41 2.95
N TYR A 155 -0.71 -12.02 2.97
CA TYR A 155 -1.45 -11.57 4.16
C TYR A 155 -2.97 -11.82 4.14
#